data_AF-A0A5J4UBF4-F1
#
_entry.id   AF-A0A5J4UBF4-F1
#
_cell.length_a   1.000
_cell.length_b   1.000
_cell.length_c   1.000
_cell.angle_alpha   90.00
_cell.angle_beta   90.00
_cell.angle_gamma   90.00
#
_symmetry.space_group_name_H-M   'P 1'
#
loop_
_entity.id
_entity.type
_entity.pdbx_description
1 polymer ?
#
loop_
_entity_poly.entity_id
_entity_poly.type
_entity_poly.pdbx_seq_one_letter_code
_entity_poly.pdbx_strand_id
1 'polypeptide(L)'
;MSPEQFQDKPSRITQKVDIYALGITFYKFITHKYPVDERNFKEQAKKMTQMKSIKRPSQIKDKLLWNLLQSLLEFDPDKRITAAEALQHPYFTSPEAIADISIEQKDLATIAAFAELKGDKTITKFDKDPSFIFNQQQLNEDSL
;
A
#
# COMPACT_ATOMS: atom_id res chain seq x y z
N MET A 1 -1.94 1.77 -15.48
CA MET A 1 -0.89 0.94 -16.13
C MET A 1 0.45 1.33 -15.55
N SER A 2 1.31 0.35 -15.30
CA SER A 2 2.69 0.56 -14.86
C SER A 2 3.59 0.98 -16.04
N PRO A 3 4.76 1.61 -15.79
CA PRO A 3 5.63 2.14 -16.84
C PRO A 3 6.07 1.09 -17.86
N GLU A 4 6.41 -0.12 -17.40
CA GLU A 4 6.87 -1.22 -18.25
C GLU A 4 5.80 -1.72 -19.25
N GLN A 5 4.52 -1.47 -18.99
CA GLN A 5 3.43 -1.80 -19.90
C GLN A 5 3.32 -0.82 -21.09
N PHE A 6 4.01 0.32 -21.03
CA PHE A 6 4.06 1.32 -22.10
C PHE A 6 5.32 1.22 -22.98
N GLN A 7 6.21 0.27 -22.71
CA GLN A 7 7.42 0.05 -23.49
C GLN A 7 7.11 -0.74 -24.78
N ASP A 8 7.76 -0.38 -25.90
CA ASP A 8 7.59 -1.06 -27.19
C ASP A 8 7.92 -2.56 -27.13
N LYS A 9 8.87 -2.92 -26.25
CA LYS A 9 9.12 -4.30 -25.83
C LYS A 9 8.72 -4.40 -24.36
N PRO A 10 7.54 -4.92 -24.02
CA PRO A 10 7.14 -5.03 -22.63
C PRO A 10 8.14 -5.93 -21.91
N SER A 11 8.74 -5.39 -20.86
CA SER A 11 9.48 -6.19 -19.89
C SER A 11 8.56 -7.27 -19.32
N ARG A 12 9.12 -8.36 -18.76
CA ARG A 12 8.32 -9.47 -18.21
C ARG A 12 7.24 -8.92 -17.27
N ILE A 13 5.98 -9.03 -17.68
CA ILE A 13 4.84 -8.62 -16.87
C ILE A 13 4.71 -9.63 -15.72
N THR A 14 4.75 -9.13 -14.50
CA THR A 14 4.65 -9.93 -13.26
C THR A 14 3.66 -9.26 -12.30
N GLN A 15 3.44 -9.87 -11.13
CA GLN A 15 2.66 -9.30 -10.02
C GLN A 15 3.13 -7.89 -9.59
N LYS A 16 4.33 -7.47 -9.98
CA LYS A 16 4.84 -6.11 -9.74
C LYS A 16 3.97 -5.03 -10.38
N VAL A 17 3.22 -5.32 -11.44
CA VAL A 17 2.28 -4.35 -12.03
C VAL A 17 1.16 -3.99 -11.05
N ASP A 18 0.69 -4.95 -10.25
CA ASP A 18 -0.34 -4.75 -9.23
C ASP A 18 0.20 -3.92 -8.07
N ILE A 19 1.46 -4.12 -7.69
CA ILE A 19 2.14 -3.30 -6.68
C ILE A 19 2.20 -1.83 -7.11
N TYR A 20 2.50 -1.58 -8.39
CA TYR A 20 2.48 -0.22 -8.93
C TYR A 20 1.06 0.36 -8.92
N ALA A 21 0.06 -0.41 -9.34
CA ALA A 21 -1.34 0.01 -9.31
C ALA A 21 -1.79 0.36 -7.89
N LEU A 22 -1.39 -0.43 -6.87
CA LEU A 22 -1.63 -0.13 -5.47
C LEU A 22 -1.01 1.21 -5.05
N GLY A 23 0.24 1.46 -5.42
CA GLY A 23 0.89 2.75 -5.18
C GLY A 23 0.14 3.93 -5.82
N ILE A 24 -0.38 3.77 -7.04
CA ILE A 24 -1.19 4.78 -7.72
C ILE A 24 -2.51 5.02 -6.97
N THR A 25 -3.15 3.95 -6.49
CA THR A 25 -4.39 4.04 -5.70
C THR A 25 -4.17 4.81 -4.41
N PHE A 26 -3.12 4.49 -3.65
CA PHE A 26 -2.78 5.23 -2.43
C PHE A 26 -2.46 6.70 -2.73
N TYR A 27 -1.65 6.96 -3.76
CA TYR A 27 -1.38 8.33 -4.21
C TYR A 27 -2.67 9.10 -4.53
N LYS A 28 -3.62 8.45 -5.21
CA LYS A 28 -4.91 9.04 -5.57
C LYS A 28 -5.78 9.34 -4.35
N PHE A 29 -5.80 8.47 -3.33
CA PHE A 29 -6.53 8.73 -2.10
C PHE A 29 -5.97 9.94 -1.35
N ILE A 30 -4.65 10.08 -1.29
CA ILE A 30 -4.01 11.15 -0.52
C ILE A 30 -4.06 12.51 -1.26
N THR A 31 -3.89 12.50 -2.58
CA THR A 31 -3.74 13.74 -3.36
C THR A 31 -5.00 14.12 -4.13
N HIS A 32 -5.99 13.23 -4.19
CA HIS A 32 -7.16 13.29 -5.06
C HIS A 32 -6.83 13.43 -6.56
N LYS A 33 -5.58 13.21 -6.97
CA LYS A 33 -5.10 13.33 -8.36
C LYS A 33 -4.26 12.12 -8.76
N TYR A 34 -4.19 11.85 -10.05
CA TYR A 34 -3.21 10.89 -10.57
C TYR A 34 -1.86 11.60 -10.75
N PRO A 35 -0.73 10.90 -10.55
CA PRO A 35 0.58 11.50 -10.76
C PRO A 35 0.85 11.80 -12.25
N VAL A 36 0.20 11.05 -13.15
CA VAL A 36 0.21 11.26 -14.60
C VAL A 36 -1.20 11.04 -15.13
N ASP A 37 -1.80 12.08 -15.71
CA ASP A 37 -3.18 12.10 -16.17
C ASP A 37 -3.27 12.85 -17.52
N GLU A 38 -2.98 12.15 -18.60
CA GLU A 38 -3.01 12.71 -19.96
C GLU A 38 -4.31 12.36 -20.69
N ARG A 39 -4.73 13.24 -21.60
CA ARG A 39 -6.04 13.16 -22.27
C ARG A 39 -6.23 11.93 -23.16
N ASN A 40 -5.14 11.32 -23.61
CA ASN A 40 -5.19 10.16 -24.51
C ASN A 40 -4.03 9.20 -24.24
N PHE A 41 -4.19 7.97 -24.71
CA PHE A 41 -3.23 6.90 -24.50
C PHE A 41 -1.82 7.22 -25.03
N LYS A 42 -1.72 7.90 -26.19
CA LYS A 42 -0.43 8.21 -26.81
C LYS A 42 0.39 9.21 -25.97
N GLU A 43 -0.24 10.28 -25.49
CA GLU A 43 0.41 11.26 -24.62
C GLU A 43 0.73 10.65 -23.24
N GLN A 44 -0.16 9.81 -22.71
CA GLN A 44 0.11 9.05 -21.48
C GLN A 44 1.35 8.16 -21.64
N ALA A 45 1.41 7.36 -22.71
CA ALA A 45 2.53 6.46 -22.99
C ALA A 45 3.84 7.23 -23.17
N LYS A 46 3.81 8.35 -23.92
CA LYS A 46 4.97 9.22 -24.13
C LYS A 46 5.48 9.79 -22.80
N LYS A 47 4.59 10.26 -21.93
CA LYS A 47 4.97 10.82 -20.63
C LYS A 47 5.51 9.74 -19.70
N MET A 48 4.86 8.58 -19.65
CA MET A 48 5.27 7.44 -18.83
C MET A 48 6.65 6.87 -19.25
N THR A 49 6.98 6.89 -20.54
CA THR A 49 8.30 6.42 -21.05
C THR A 49 9.42 7.44 -20.86
N GLN A 50 9.11 8.74 -20.83
CA GLN A 50 10.10 9.80 -20.60
C GLN A 50 10.40 10.04 -19.12
N MET A 51 9.45 9.74 -18.23
CA MET A 51 9.61 9.87 -16.79
C MET A 51 10.46 8.74 -16.22
N LYS A 52 11.25 9.07 -15.19
CA LYS A 52 12.04 8.07 -14.43
C LYS A 52 11.49 7.83 -13.01
N SER A 53 10.70 8.76 -12.50
CA SER A 53 10.12 8.68 -11.17
C SER A 53 8.95 9.65 -11.01
N ILE A 54 8.13 9.41 -9.99
CA ILE A 54 7.07 10.34 -9.57
C ILE A 54 7.64 11.29 -8.51
N LYS A 55 7.36 12.59 -8.68
CA LYS A 55 7.78 13.62 -7.71
C LYS A 55 6.86 13.61 -6.50
N ARG A 56 7.43 13.92 -5.33
CA ARG A 56 6.69 14.07 -4.08
C ARG A 56 5.70 15.24 -4.19
N PRO A 57 4.39 15.02 -4.03
CA PRO A 57 3.40 16.09 -3.92
C PRO A 57 3.48 16.75 -2.54
N SER A 58 3.13 18.03 -2.46
CA SER A 58 3.19 18.80 -1.20
C SER A 58 2.19 18.33 -0.14
N GLN A 59 1.12 17.64 -0.54
CA GLN A 59 0.12 17.05 0.35
C GLN A 59 0.71 15.93 1.22
N ILE A 60 1.71 15.20 0.73
CA ILE A 60 2.31 14.08 1.48
C ILE A 60 3.41 14.65 2.37
N LYS A 61 3.10 14.90 3.65
CA LYS A 61 4.05 15.43 4.65
C LYS A 61 4.81 14.33 5.41
N ASP A 62 4.16 13.20 5.63
CA ASP A 62 4.78 12.04 6.25
C ASP A 62 5.91 11.49 5.37
N LYS A 63 7.10 11.35 5.97
CA LYS A 63 8.30 10.85 5.30
C LYS A 63 8.27 9.33 5.11
N LEU A 64 7.73 8.58 6.07
CA LEU A 64 7.59 7.12 6.00
C LEU A 64 6.57 6.74 4.93
N LEU A 65 5.43 7.43 4.89
CA LEU A 65 4.42 7.24 3.83
C LEU A 65 5.01 7.50 2.44
N TRP A 66 5.75 8.60 2.29
CA TRP A 66 6.39 8.91 1.01
C TRP A 66 7.44 7.86 0.65
N ASN A 67 8.24 7.39 1.60
CA ASN A 67 9.25 6.35 1.36
C ASN A 67 8.62 5.02 0.91
N LEU A 68 7.49 4.63 1.50
CA LEU A 68 6.70 3.48 1.04
C LEU A 68 6.21 3.69 -0.39
N LEU A 69 5.59 4.84 -0.68
CA LEU A 69 5.07 5.16 -2.01
C LEU A 69 6.17 5.18 -3.07
N GLN A 70 7.36 5.68 -2.77
CA GLN A 70 8.50 5.61 -3.69
C GLN A 70 8.86 4.17 -4.05
N SER A 71 8.83 3.27 -3.06
CA SER A 71 9.16 1.85 -3.26
C SER A 71 8.08 1.10 -4.06
N LEU A 72 6.81 1.46 -3.87
CA LEU A 72 5.67 0.92 -4.65
C LEU A 72 5.65 1.47 -6.09
N LEU A 73 5.99 2.75 -6.26
CA LEU A 73 5.95 3.49 -7.52
C LEU A 73 7.29 3.49 -8.27
N GLU A 74 8.19 2.58 -7.93
CA GLU A 74 9.45 2.38 -8.63
C GLU A 74 9.19 1.95 -10.09
N PHE A 75 9.87 2.59 -11.02
CA PHE A 75 9.67 2.39 -12.46
C PHE A 75 10.33 1.09 -12.92
N ASP A 76 11.46 0.72 -12.31
CA ASP A 76 12.12 -0.55 -12.55
C ASP A 76 11.39 -1.68 -11.78
N PRO A 77 10.69 -2.60 -12.45
CA PRO A 77 9.90 -3.63 -11.78
C PRO A 77 10.74 -4.59 -10.92
N ASP A 78 12.04 -4.75 -11.24
CA ASP A 78 12.94 -5.62 -10.47
C ASP A 78 13.40 -4.95 -9.15
N LYS A 79 13.37 -3.61 -9.09
CA LYS A 79 13.66 -2.83 -7.87
C LYS A 79 12.40 -2.46 -7.09
N ARG A 80 11.24 -2.50 -7.73
CA ARG A 80 9.94 -2.26 -7.08
C ARG A 80 9.76 -3.25 -5.95
N ILE A 81 9.26 -2.80 -4.80
CA ILE A 81 9.04 -3.66 -3.63
C ILE A 81 7.98 -4.73 -3.92
N THR A 82 7.98 -5.86 -3.20
CA THR A 82 6.87 -6.83 -3.19
C THR A 82 5.81 -6.47 -2.14
N ALA A 83 4.63 -7.08 -2.20
CA ALA A 83 3.63 -6.91 -1.14
C ALA A 83 4.14 -7.37 0.23
N ALA A 84 4.87 -8.49 0.27
CA ALA A 84 5.42 -9.02 1.52
C ALA A 84 6.45 -8.06 2.14
N GLU A 85 7.36 -7.51 1.33
CA GLU A 85 8.33 -6.50 1.79
C GLU A 85 7.64 -5.19 2.17
N ALA A 86 6.59 -4.78 1.44
CA ALA A 86 5.83 -3.57 1.75
C ALA A 86 5.17 -3.66 3.14
N LEU A 87 4.65 -4.83 3.53
CA LEU A 87 4.10 -5.05 4.88
C LEU A 87 5.15 -4.96 5.99
N GLN A 88 6.43 -5.15 5.67
CA GLN A 88 7.53 -4.99 6.63
C GLN A 88 8.09 -3.56 6.67
N HIS A 89 7.58 -2.67 5.82
CA HIS A 89 8.08 -1.31 5.72
C HIS A 89 7.85 -0.53 7.04
N PRO A 90 8.78 0.35 7.46
CA PRO A 90 8.65 1.12 8.71
C PRO A 90 7.35 1.92 8.83
N TYR A 91 6.70 2.25 7.72
CA TYR A 91 5.37 2.88 7.74
C TYR A 91 4.32 2.04 8.49
N PHE A 92 4.44 0.71 8.47
CA PHE A 92 3.54 -0.21 9.19
C PHE A 92 4.17 -0.80 10.46
N THR A 93 5.50 -0.70 10.61
CA THR A 93 6.25 -1.41 11.67
C THR A 93 7.05 -0.49 12.60
N SER A 94 6.97 0.83 12.44
CA SER A 94 7.65 1.76 13.34
C SER A 94 7.03 1.75 14.75
N PRO A 95 7.76 2.22 15.78
CA PRO A 95 7.21 2.36 17.12
C PRO A 95 5.92 3.19 17.17
N GLU A 96 5.81 4.23 16.32
CA GLU A 96 4.60 5.04 16.19
C GLU A 96 3.42 4.22 15.67
N ALA A 97 3.62 3.45 14.59
CA ALA A 97 2.57 2.57 14.05
C ALA A 97 2.12 1.50 15.06
N ILE A 98 3.05 0.96 15.85
CA ILE A 98 2.75 -0.02 16.91
C ILE A 98 1.99 0.65 18.07
N ALA A 99 2.30 1.90 18.38
CA ALA A 99 1.61 2.67 19.41
C ALA A 99 0.15 3.00 19.01
N ASP A 100 -0.13 3.12 17.72
CA ASP A 100 -1.49 3.35 17.19
C ASP A 100 -2.39 2.10 17.28
N ILE A 101 -1.84 0.92 17.59
CA ILE A 101 -2.63 -0.30 17.79
C ILE A 101 -3.43 -0.20 19.10
N SER A 102 -4.75 -0.14 18.96
CA SER A 102 -5.72 0.02 20.05
C SER A 102 -5.77 -1.21 20.97
N ILE A 103 -6.32 -1.01 22.17
CA ILE A 103 -6.51 -2.10 23.13
C ILE A 103 -7.55 -3.09 22.57
N GLU A 104 -8.60 -2.59 21.93
CA GLU A 104 -9.65 -3.41 21.30
C GLU A 104 -9.09 -4.32 20.23
N GLN A 105 -8.16 -3.82 19.39
CA GLN A 105 -7.47 -4.65 18.40
C GLN A 105 -6.67 -5.78 19.08
N LYS A 106 -6.00 -5.50 20.21
CA LYS A 106 -5.24 -6.50 20.99
C LYS A 106 -6.17 -7.54 21.64
N ASP A 107 -7.31 -7.09 22.16
CA ASP A 107 -8.30 -7.97 22.77
C ASP A 107 -8.93 -8.89 21.73
N LEU A 108 -9.31 -8.36 20.55
CA LEU A 108 -9.84 -9.16 19.44
C LEU A 108 -8.84 -10.21 18.96
N ALA A 109 -7.55 -9.86 18.83
CA ALA A 109 -6.50 -10.81 18.49
C ALA A 109 -6.38 -11.94 19.52
N THR A 110 -6.48 -11.59 20.80
CA THR A 110 -6.45 -12.56 21.90
C THR A 110 -7.67 -13.49 21.89
N ILE A 111 -8.87 -12.95 21.60
CA ILE A 111 -10.10 -13.72 21.47
C ILE A 111 -9.99 -14.71 20.30
N ALA A 112 -9.49 -14.27 19.15
CA ALA A 112 -9.27 -15.14 18.00
C ALA A 112 -8.29 -16.28 18.33
N ALA A 113 -7.17 -15.97 19.00
CA ALA A 113 -6.21 -16.99 19.43
C ALA A 113 -6.84 -18.02 20.39
N PHE A 114 -7.71 -17.57 21.29
CA PHE A 114 -8.43 -18.48 22.19
C PHE A 114 -9.49 -19.34 21.47
N ALA A 115 -10.17 -18.79 20.46
CA ALA A 115 -11.11 -19.54 19.63
C ALA A 115 -10.41 -20.68 18.87
N GLU A 116 -9.22 -20.42 18.31
CA GLU A 116 -8.40 -21.44 17.67
C GLU A 116 -8.03 -22.57 18.64
N LEU A 117 -7.60 -22.23 19.86
CA LEU A 117 -7.29 -23.22 20.91
C LEU A 117 -8.49 -24.06 21.32
N LYS A 118 -9.71 -23.51 21.23
CA LYS A 118 -10.97 -24.24 21.45
C LYS A 118 -11.39 -25.12 20.28
N GLY A 119 -10.63 -25.13 19.19
CA GLY A 119 -10.85 -25.99 18.02
C GLY A 119 -11.50 -25.28 16.83
N ASP A 120 -11.65 -23.96 16.85
CA ASP A 120 -12.09 -23.21 15.68
C ASP A 120 -10.98 -23.16 14.61
N LYS A 121 -11.17 -23.93 13.53
CA LYS A 121 -10.21 -24.02 12.43
C LYS A 121 -10.35 -22.91 11.39
N THR A 122 -11.34 -22.02 11.55
CA THR A 122 -11.54 -20.88 10.64
C THR A 122 -10.60 -19.72 10.94
N ILE A 123 -10.07 -19.66 12.17
CA ILE A 123 -9.10 -18.67 12.61
C ILE A 123 -7.79 -18.83 11.85
N THR A 124 -7.30 -17.74 11.28
CA THR A 124 -6.03 -17.68 10.58
C THR A 124 -4.96 -17.00 11.44
N LYS A 125 -3.71 -17.01 10.95
CA LYS A 125 -2.62 -16.27 11.60
C LYS A 125 -2.84 -14.75 11.62
N PHE A 126 -3.64 -14.20 10.71
CA PHE A 126 -3.87 -12.76 10.62
C PHE A 126 -4.91 -12.29 11.65
N ASP A 127 -5.89 -13.14 11.97
CA ASP A 127 -6.90 -12.85 13.00
C ASP A 127 -6.28 -12.76 14.42
N LYS A 128 -5.08 -13.30 14.59
CA LYS A 128 -4.34 -13.35 15.86
C LYS A 128 -3.29 -12.25 15.99
N ASP A 129 -3.12 -11.42 14.96
CA ASP A 129 -2.19 -10.30 14.97
C ASP A 129 -2.98 -8.99 15.01
N PRO A 130 -2.86 -8.19 16.09
CA PRO A 130 -3.65 -6.99 16.25
C PRO A 130 -3.36 -5.91 15.20
N SER A 131 -2.19 -5.95 14.54
CA SER A 131 -1.85 -5.02 13.46
C SER A 131 -2.66 -5.26 12.17
N PHE A 132 -3.26 -6.45 12.02
CA PHE A 132 -4.12 -6.82 10.89
C PHE A 132 -5.62 -6.67 11.20
N ILE A 133 -5.97 -6.31 12.43
CA ILE A 133 -7.36 -6.13 12.86
C ILE A 133 -7.75 -4.68 12.62
N PHE A 134 -8.91 -4.45 12.03
CA PHE A 134 -9.39 -3.10 11.74
C PHE A 134 -10.01 -2.44 12.98
N ASN A 135 -9.60 -1.21 13.33
CA ASN A 135 -10.20 -0.46 14.42
C ASN A 135 -11.55 0.15 13.99
N GLN A 136 -12.66 -0.43 14.47
CA GLN A 136 -14.01 0.02 14.12
C GLN A 136 -14.38 1.39 14.71
N GLN A 137 -13.72 1.86 15.77
CA GLN A 137 -14.09 3.14 16.40
C GLN A 137 -13.74 4.34 15.52
N GLN A 138 -12.64 4.26 14.76
CA GLN A 138 -12.22 5.32 13.83
C GLN A 138 -13.22 5.57 12.69
N LEU A 139 -13.96 4.56 12.25
CA LEU A 139 -15.00 4.74 11.22
C LEU A 139 -16.15 5.63 11.67
N ASN A 140 -16.50 5.55 12.95
CA ASN A 140 -17.68 6.26 13.47
C ASN A 140 -17.36 7.74 13.77
N GLU A 141 -16.10 8.07 14.02
CA GLU A 141 -15.65 9.44 14.26
C GLU A 141 -15.44 10.23 12.96
N ASP A 142 -14.94 9.60 11.89
CA ASP A 142 -14.72 10.23 10.58
C ASP A 142 -16.00 10.36 9.72
N SER A 143 -17.14 9.87 10.23
CA SER A 143 -18.46 9.91 9.57
C SER A 143 -19.32 11.14 9.97
N LEU A 144 -18.75 12.11 10.68
CA LEU A 144 -19.43 13.33 11.19
C LEU A 144 -18.85 14.62 10.59
#